data_AF-A0A848UU59-F1
#
_entry.id   AF-A0A848UU59-F1
#
_cell.length_a   1.000
_cell.length_b   1.000
_cell.length_c   1.000
_cell.angle_alpha   90.00
_cell.angle_beta   90.00
_cell.angle_gamma   90.00
#
_symmetry.space_group_name_H-M   'P 1'
#
loop_
_entity.id
_entity.type
_entity.pdbx_description
1 polymer ?
#
loop_
_entity_poly.entity_id
_entity_poly.type
_entity_poly.pdbx_seq_one_letter_code
_entity_poly.pdbx_strand_id
1 'polypeptide(L)'
;MEYKNRHGDIFTFEYNKDGNIDWCGDFEYVRFSFNTNPEEITMVDPSGGPCVKIGYDVSKIGLKGIVKDIVENEDCYELILKKK
;
A
#
# COMPACT_ATOMS: atom_id res chain seq x y z
N MET A 1 0.59 8.23 -9.09
CA MET A 1 1.63 7.38 -9.72
C MET A 1 0.95 6.08 -10.14
N GLU A 2 1.17 5.62 -11.36
CA GLU A 2 0.62 4.34 -11.83
C GLU A 2 1.71 3.25 -11.78
N TYR A 3 1.35 2.07 -11.33
CA TYR A 3 2.19 0.87 -11.34
C TYR A 3 1.43 -0.27 -12.04
N LYS A 4 2.01 -0.77 -13.13
CA LYS A 4 1.54 -1.98 -13.80
C LYS A 4 2.33 -3.17 -13.32
N ASN A 5 1.64 -4.17 -12.76
CA ASN A 5 2.28 -5.36 -12.24
C ASN A 5 2.61 -6.37 -13.36
N ARG A 6 3.19 -7.54 -12.99
CA ARG A 6 3.58 -8.58 -13.98
C ARG A 6 2.39 -9.25 -14.69
N HIS A 7 1.19 -9.21 -14.10
CA HIS A 7 -0.03 -9.78 -14.66
C HIS A 7 -0.80 -8.77 -15.51
N GLY A 8 -0.42 -7.49 -15.43
CA GLY A 8 -1.01 -6.41 -16.19
C GLY A 8 -2.02 -5.59 -15.39
N ASP A 9 -2.25 -5.92 -14.12
CA ASP A 9 -3.10 -5.18 -13.21
C ASP A 9 -2.49 -3.81 -12.93
N ILE A 10 -3.35 -2.81 -12.80
CA ILE A 10 -2.97 -1.42 -12.63
C ILE A 10 -3.29 -1.02 -11.19
N PHE A 11 -2.26 -0.52 -10.51
CA PHE A 11 -2.36 0.07 -9.19
C PHE A 11 -2.03 1.56 -9.27
N THR A 12 -2.79 2.38 -8.56
CA THR A 12 -2.54 3.82 -8.44
C THR A 12 -2.10 4.15 -7.02
N PHE A 13 -1.21 5.13 -6.90
CA PHE A 13 -0.73 5.67 -5.64
C PHE A 13 -0.83 7.19 -5.69
N GLU A 14 -1.65 7.77 -4.82
CA GLU A 14 -1.92 9.21 -4.82
C GLU A 14 -1.84 9.78 -3.41
N TYR A 15 -1.25 10.96 -3.28
CA TYR A 15 -1.24 11.63 -1.98
C TYR A 15 -2.64 12.15 -1.66
N ASN A 16 -3.15 11.79 -0.49
CA ASN A 16 -4.42 12.31 -0.01
C ASN A 16 -4.25 13.62 0.76
N LYS A 17 -5.38 14.22 1.18
CA LYS A 17 -5.40 15.51 1.90
C LYS A 17 -4.61 15.52 3.21
N ASP A 18 -4.42 14.35 3.81
CA ASP A 18 -3.72 14.17 5.08
C ASP A 18 -2.21 13.92 4.88
N GLY A 19 -1.75 13.87 3.63
CA GLY A 19 -0.36 13.65 3.23
C GLY A 19 0.06 12.18 3.28
N ASN A 20 -0.90 11.26 3.42
CA ASN A 20 -0.71 9.81 3.26
C ASN A 20 -0.89 9.43 1.79
N ILE A 21 -0.76 8.14 1.47
CA ILE A 21 -0.93 7.65 0.10
C ILE A 21 -2.13 6.71 0.04
N ASP A 22 -3.10 7.03 -0.80
CA ASP A 22 -4.16 6.09 -1.18
C ASP A 22 -3.60 5.17 -2.27
N TRP A 23 -3.59 3.87 -1.99
CA TRP A 23 -3.16 2.82 -2.90
C TRP A 23 -4.37 2.01 -3.35
N CYS A 24 -4.78 2.23 -4.60
CA CYS A 24 -5.98 1.63 -5.18
C CYS A 24 -5.63 0.67 -6.31
N GLY A 25 -6.49 -0.29 -6.60
CA GLY A 25 -6.32 -1.25 -7.68
C GLY A 25 -7.19 -2.49 -7.49
N ASP A 26 -6.91 -3.52 -8.28
CA ASP A 26 -7.58 -4.81 -8.12
C ASP A 26 -6.89 -5.67 -7.05
N PHE A 27 -7.60 -5.92 -5.96
CA PHE A 27 -7.12 -6.71 -4.82
C PHE A 27 -7.80 -8.10 -4.72
N GLU A 28 -8.38 -8.64 -5.81
CA GLU A 28 -9.05 -9.96 -5.80
C GLU A 28 -8.15 -11.09 -5.26
N TYR A 29 -6.87 -11.11 -5.66
CA TYR A 29 -5.89 -12.11 -5.19
C TYR A 29 -4.77 -11.44 -4.41
N VAL A 30 -4.92 -11.36 -3.09
CA VAL A 30 -4.01 -10.65 -2.20
C VAL A 30 -3.57 -11.50 -1.01
N ARG A 31 -2.30 -11.34 -0.62
CA ARG A 31 -1.75 -11.93 0.62
C ARG A 31 -1.55 -10.83 1.65
N PHE A 32 -1.94 -11.14 2.88
CA PHE A 32 -1.76 -10.25 4.02
C PHE A 32 -0.78 -10.83 5.03
N SER A 33 -0.15 -9.97 5.81
CA SER A 33 0.44 -10.35 7.09
C SER A 33 -0.13 -9.45 8.17
N PHE A 34 -0.38 -10.01 9.34
CA PHE A 34 -0.95 -9.31 10.47
C PHE A 34 0.00 -9.37 11.66
N ASN A 35 -0.16 -8.42 12.58
CA ASN A 35 0.49 -8.49 13.88
C ASN A 35 -0.28 -9.47 14.79
N THR A 36 0.08 -9.54 16.08
CA THR A 36 -0.69 -10.28 17.09
C THR A 36 -2.16 -9.84 17.12
N ASN A 37 -2.42 -8.55 16.87
CA ASN A 37 -3.75 -8.05 16.60
C ASN A 37 -4.10 -8.28 15.11
N PRO A 38 -5.12 -9.10 14.78
CA PRO A 38 -5.49 -9.38 13.39
C PRO A 38 -6.10 -8.19 12.66
N GLU A 39 -6.44 -7.10 13.36
CA GLU A 39 -6.87 -5.84 12.74
C GLU A 39 -5.68 -4.99 12.24
N GLU A 40 -4.46 -5.31 12.67
CA GLU A 40 -3.25 -4.58 12.29
C GLU A 40 -2.56 -5.24 11.09
N ILE A 41 -2.87 -4.74 9.88
CA ILE A 41 -2.20 -5.17 8.66
C ILE A 41 -0.76 -4.67 8.66
N THR A 42 0.19 -5.59 8.53
CA THR A 42 1.63 -5.30 8.45
C THR A 42 2.18 -5.40 7.03
N MET A 43 1.48 -6.10 6.14
CA MET A 43 1.84 -6.26 4.73
C MET A 43 0.61 -6.55 3.87
N VAL A 44 0.60 -5.98 2.67
CA VAL A 44 -0.35 -6.27 1.58
C VAL A 44 0.47 -6.61 0.34
N ASP A 45 0.22 -7.78 -0.25
CA ASP A 45 0.95 -8.29 -1.40
C ASP A 45 -0.05 -8.85 -2.44
N PRO A 46 -0.56 -7.99 -3.36
CA PRO A 46 -1.37 -8.43 -4.48
C PRO A 46 -0.58 -9.39 -5.37
N SER A 47 -1.27 -10.33 -6.00
CA SER A 47 -0.65 -11.22 -6.97
C SER A 47 0.05 -10.39 -8.05
N GLY A 48 1.34 -10.67 -8.27
CA GLY A 48 2.14 -9.89 -9.23
C GLY A 48 2.70 -8.56 -8.70
N GLY A 49 2.32 -8.17 -7.50
CA GLY A 49 2.77 -6.97 -6.81
C GLY A 49 1.96 -5.72 -7.17
N PRO A 50 2.33 -4.58 -6.58
CA PRO A 50 3.50 -4.39 -5.72
C PRO A 50 3.25 -4.83 -4.26
N CYS A 51 4.25 -5.44 -3.62
CA CYS A 51 4.21 -5.79 -2.20
C CYS A 51 4.59 -4.58 -1.35
N VAL A 52 3.70 -4.15 -0.45
CA VAL A 52 3.93 -3.04 0.49
C VAL A 52 3.80 -3.56 1.93
N LYS A 53 4.69 -3.11 2.81
CA LYS A 53 4.70 -3.48 4.23
C LYS A 53 5.05 -2.29 5.12
N ILE A 54 4.77 -2.39 6.42
CA ILE A 54 5.25 -1.40 7.39
C ILE A 54 6.78 -1.29 7.28
N GLY A 55 7.28 -0.05 7.27
CA GLY A 55 8.69 0.29 7.06
C GLY A 55 9.12 0.35 5.60
N TYR A 56 8.22 0.08 4.64
CA TYR A 56 8.53 0.22 3.22
C TYR A 56 8.80 1.69 2.85
N ASP A 57 9.90 1.92 2.14
CA ASP A 57 10.26 3.23 1.60
C ASP A 57 9.65 3.39 0.20
N VAL A 58 8.64 4.25 0.09
CA VAL A 58 7.88 4.46 -1.15
C VAL A 58 8.67 5.23 -2.22
N SER A 59 9.90 5.66 -1.94
CA SER A 59 10.80 6.21 -2.97
C SER A 59 11.16 5.21 -4.06
N LYS A 60 11.07 3.91 -3.76
CA LYS A 60 11.26 2.83 -4.75
C LYS A 60 10.19 2.82 -5.85
N ILE A 61 9.06 3.47 -5.61
CA ILE A 61 7.96 3.63 -6.58
C ILE A 61 7.76 5.10 -6.98
N GLY A 62 8.77 5.96 -6.76
CA GLY A 62 8.75 7.36 -7.20
C GLY A 62 8.04 8.34 -6.26
N LEU A 63 7.63 7.91 -5.06
CA LEU A 63 6.99 8.74 -4.04
C LEU A 63 7.97 9.06 -2.90
N LYS A 64 7.51 9.72 -1.84
CA LYS A 64 8.34 10.07 -0.67
C LYS A 64 7.63 9.70 0.62
N GLY A 65 8.32 8.95 1.47
CA GLY A 65 7.82 8.59 2.80
C GLY A 65 8.24 7.18 3.20
N ILE A 66 8.05 6.87 4.48
CA ILE A 66 8.19 5.53 5.01
C ILE A 66 6.82 5.13 5.54
N VAL A 67 6.31 3.99 5.07
CA VAL A 67 5.03 3.44 5.54
C VAL A 67 5.15 3.12 7.04
N LYS A 68 4.25 3.70 7.82
CA LYS A 68 4.10 3.48 9.26
C LYS A 68 2.98 2.50 9.55
N ASP A 69 1.89 2.58 8.79
CA ASP A 69 0.67 1.81 9.01
C ASP A 69 -0.06 1.59 7.67
N ILE A 70 -0.95 0.60 7.62
CA ILE A 70 -1.76 0.27 6.44
C ILE A 70 -3.20 0.07 6.89
N VAL A 71 -4.10 0.90 6.35
CA VAL A 71 -5.52 0.87 6.70
C VAL A 71 -6.33 0.56 5.46
N GLU A 72 -7.26 -0.39 5.56
CA GLU A 72 -8.23 -0.66 4.49
C GLU A 72 -9.22 0.51 4.38
N ASN A 73 -9.47 0.99 3.17
CA ASN A 73 -10.35 2.11 2.89
C ASN A 73 -11.10 1.87 1.57
N GLU A 74 -12.34 1.39 1.67
CA GLU A 74 -13.18 1.02 0.53
C GLU A 74 -12.43 0.07 -0.42
N ASP A 75 -12.23 0.46 -1.68
CA ASP A 75 -11.52 -0.34 -2.70
C ASP A 75 -10.00 -0.08 -2.72
N CYS A 76 -9.45 0.55 -1.68
CA CYS A 76 -8.06 0.98 -1.57
C CYS A 76 -7.46 0.64 -0.20
N TYR A 77 -6.13 0.79 -0.10
CA TYR A 77 -5.41 0.85 1.18
C TYR A 77 -4.79 2.22 1.36
N GLU A 78 -5.04 2.85 2.50
CA GLU A 78 -4.32 4.04 2.91
C GLU A 78 -2.98 3.65 3.56
N LEU A 79 -1.89 4.07 2.94
CA LEU A 79 -0.54 3.94 3.46
C LEU A 79 -0.22 5.15 4.34
N ILE A 80 -0.32 4.98 5.65
CA ILE A 80 -0.01 6.04 6.60
C ILE A 80 1.50 6.26 6.62
N LEU A 81 1.95 7.48 6.36
CA LEU A 81 3.37 7.79 6.30
C LEU A 81 3.91 8.31 7.64
N LYS A 82 5.17 7.99 7.95
CA LYS A 82 5.88 8.60 9.08
C LYS A 82 5.96 10.12 8.85
N LYS A 83 5.38 10.89 9.78
CA LYS A 83 5.57 12.35 9.84
C LYS A 83 7.03 12.64 10.22
N LYS A 84 7.61 13.67 9.60
CA LYS A 84 8.94 14.18 9.94
C LYS A 84 8.92 14.93 11.27
#